data_AF-A0A1M6TVM0-F1
#
_entry.id   AF-A0A1M6TVM0-F1
#
_cell.length_a   1.000
_cell.length_b   1.000
_cell.length_c   1.000
_cell.angle_alpha   90.00
_cell.angle_beta   90.00
_cell.angle_gamma   90.00
#
_symmetry.space_group_name_H-M   'P 1'
#
loop_
_entity.id
_entity.type
_entity.pdbx_description
1 polymer ?
#
loop_
_entity_poly.entity_id
_entity_poly.type
_entity_poly.pdbx_seq_one_letter_code
_entity_poly.pdbx_strand_id
1 'polypeptide(L)'
;MIEKGGKTMYGKCCKNILYFLCIILIISLSSDYKANKAAVKTKDSSIKQIQNNVKTDKYIEKNSNLDSDMKFTYTSLPSEIKEKINGNSFKSTGPISMDDLAYVQVIYWGFDDKEHKGELIVNKKIASEVVDIFKDLYEARFQIEKIKLIDDYNSDDNLSMNDNNTYAYCYRYITGSKNKFSKHSYGIAIDINPVQNPYIKKGKVLPEAGKIYVDRKNIKKGMVLKGDSCYKAFKDRGWTWGGEWKTLKDYQHFEKIID
;
A
#
# COMPACT_ATOMS: atom_id res chain seq x y z
N MET A 1 -88.57 -20.68 59.38
CA MET A 1 -89.56 -20.49 58.30
C MET A 1 -89.41 -19.07 57.77
N ILE A 2 -88.69 -18.84 56.66
CA ILE A 2 -89.12 -18.78 55.24
C ILE A 2 -89.39 -17.33 54.77
N GLU A 3 -88.57 -16.92 53.78
CA GLU A 3 -88.72 -16.03 52.57
C GLU A 3 -89.57 -14.74 52.61
N LYS A 4 -89.08 -13.56 52.18
CA LYS A 4 -88.60 -13.04 50.86
C LYS A 4 -89.67 -12.90 49.76
N GLY A 5 -89.67 -11.72 49.12
CA GLY A 5 -90.18 -11.44 47.75
C GLY A 5 -90.79 -10.03 47.65
N GLY A 6 -90.43 -9.11 46.76
CA GLY A 6 -89.62 -9.14 45.53
C GLY A 6 -90.45 -8.61 44.35
N LYS A 7 -90.11 -7.43 43.78
CA LYS A 7 -90.49 -6.90 42.44
C LYS A 7 -89.53 -5.74 42.09
N THR A 8 -89.06 -5.46 40.87
CA THR A 8 -89.13 -6.09 39.53
C THR A 8 -88.02 -5.45 38.67
N MET A 9 -87.41 -6.21 37.76
CA MET A 9 -86.33 -5.82 36.85
C MET A 9 -86.83 -5.54 35.43
N TYR A 10 -86.87 -4.29 34.97
CA TYR A 10 -86.89 -3.93 33.55
C TYR A 10 -86.26 -2.53 33.40
N GLY A 11 -85.00 -2.46 32.94
CA GLY A 11 -84.23 -1.19 32.84
C GLY A 11 -82.70 -1.33 32.90
N LYS A 12 -82.17 -2.53 33.19
CA LYS A 12 -80.72 -2.79 33.30
C LYS A 12 -80.04 -3.38 32.06
N CYS A 13 -80.78 -3.80 31.02
CA CYS A 13 -80.18 -4.55 29.91
C CYS A 13 -79.50 -3.67 28.83
N CYS A 14 -80.10 -2.53 28.43
CA CYS A 14 -79.52 -1.67 27.38
C CYS A 14 -78.28 -0.86 27.82
N LYS A 15 -78.16 -0.49 29.11
CA LYS A 15 -76.98 0.21 29.64
C LYS A 15 -75.74 -0.70 29.66
N ASN A 16 -75.92 -2.00 29.90
CA ASN A 16 -74.83 -2.96 29.93
C ASN A 16 -74.24 -3.20 28.53
N ILE A 17 -75.07 -3.21 27.47
CA ILE A 17 -74.62 -3.40 26.09
C ILE A 17 -73.79 -2.19 25.61
N LEU A 18 -74.24 -0.96 25.91
CA LEU A 18 -73.50 0.26 25.56
C LEU A 18 -72.16 0.36 26.32
N TYR A 19 -72.15 -0.05 27.59
CA TYR A 19 -70.93 -0.11 28.40
C TYR A 19 -69.92 -1.13 27.86
N PHE A 20 -70.40 -2.28 27.39
CA PHE A 20 -69.54 -3.31 26.79
C PHE A 20 -68.92 -2.85 25.46
N LEU A 21 -69.69 -2.16 24.61
CA LEU A 21 -69.19 -1.59 23.35
C LEU A 21 -68.15 -0.49 23.59
N CYS A 22 -68.33 0.37 24.60
CA CYS A 22 -67.34 1.38 24.97
C CYS A 22 -66.02 0.76 25.49
N ILE A 23 -66.10 -0.31 26.29
CA ILE A 23 -64.91 -1.02 26.78
C ILE A 23 -64.12 -1.64 25.61
N ILE A 24 -64.81 -2.28 24.66
CA ILE A 24 -64.16 -2.85 23.47
C ILE A 24 -63.45 -1.74 22.67
N LEU A 25 -64.10 -0.59 22.46
CA LEU A 25 -63.49 0.53 21.71
C LEU A 25 -62.23 1.08 22.40
N ILE A 26 -62.24 1.21 23.74
CA ILE A 26 -61.09 1.66 24.53
C ILE A 26 -59.94 0.65 24.44
N ILE A 27 -60.24 -0.65 24.51
CA ILE A 27 -59.23 -1.70 24.37
C ILE A 27 -58.59 -1.66 22.98
N SER A 28 -59.40 -1.53 21.91
CA SER A 28 -58.91 -1.40 20.53
C SER A 28 -57.98 -0.20 20.36
N LEU A 29 -58.39 1.00 20.81
CA LEU A 29 -57.57 2.22 20.75
C LEU A 29 -56.25 2.08 21.54
N SER A 30 -56.27 1.41 22.69
CA SER A 30 -55.08 1.19 23.51
C SER A 30 -54.07 0.23 22.86
N SER A 31 -54.56 -0.76 22.10
CA SER A 31 -53.74 -1.70 21.32
C SER A 31 -53.02 -0.99 20.18
N ASP A 32 -53.76 -0.18 19.42
CA ASP A 32 -53.21 0.58 18.29
C ASP A 32 -52.16 1.62 18.74
N TYR A 33 -52.37 2.26 19.89
CA TYR A 33 -51.38 3.16 20.47
C TYR A 33 -50.07 2.45 20.84
N LYS A 34 -50.15 1.24 21.43
CA LYS A 34 -48.96 0.44 21.76
C LYS A 34 -48.22 -0.03 20.51
N ALA A 35 -48.94 -0.47 19.48
CA ALA A 35 -48.35 -0.90 18.21
C ALA A 35 -47.60 0.24 17.51
N ASN A 36 -48.21 1.43 17.43
CA ASN A 36 -47.56 2.61 16.85
C ASN A 36 -46.32 3.06 17.63
N LYS A 37 -46.38 3.06 18.97
CA LYS A 37 -45.22 3.40 19.82
C LYS A 37 -44.06 2.42 19.65
N ALA A 38 -44.35 1.14 19.47
CA ALA A 38 -43.34 0.12 19.17
C ALA A 38 -42.69 0.38 17.80
N ALA A 39 -43.48 0.62 16.75
CA ALA A 39 -42.97 0.88 15.40
C ALA A 39 -42.08 2.14 15.30
N VAL A 40 -42.42 3.21 16.04
CA VAL A 40 -41.59 4.42 16.13
C VAL A 40 -40.25 4.13 16.83
N LYS A 41 -40.27 3.32 17.89
CA LYS A 41 -39.04 2.93 18.61
C LYS A 41 -38.12 2.07 17.73
N THR A 42 -38.68 1.20 16.88
CA THR A 42 -37.90 0.40 15.94
C THR A 42 -37.24 1.26 14.87
N LYS A 43 -37.97 2.22 14.27
CA LYS A 43 -37.41 3.17 13.30
C LYS A 43 -36.28 4.02 13.90
N ASP A 44 -36.43 4.49 15.15
CA ASP A 44 -35.40 5.28 15.84
C ASP A 44 -34.12 4.46 16.10
N SER A 45 -34.26 3.16 16.41
CA SER A 45 -33.12 2.25 16.56
C SER A 45 -32.39 1.98 15.24
N SER A 46 -33.12 1.80 14.13
CA SER A 46 -32.54 1.62 12.80
C SER A 46 -31.81 2.87 12.31
N ILE A 47 -32.36 4.06 12.57
CA ILE A 47 -31.70 5.34 12.23
C ILE A 47 -30.40 5.52 13.03
N LYS A 48 -30.38 5.18 14.33
CA LYS A 48 -29.16 5.20 15.14
C LYS A 48 -28.11 4.22 14.63
N GLN A 49 -28.51 3.04 14.17
CA GLN A 49 -27.60 2.06 13.60
C GLN A 49 -27.01 2.53 12.26
N ILE A 50 -27.82 3.13 11.37
CA ILE A 50 -27.35 3.73 10.12
C ILE A 50 -26.39 4.90 10.39
N GLN A 51 -26.71 5.78 11.33
CA GLN A 51 -25.84 6.89 11.72
C GLN A 51 -24.52 6.43 12.34
N ASN A 52 -24.54 5.33 13.11
CA ASN A 52 -23.32 4.73 13.64
C ASN A 52 -22.49 4.09 12.53
N ASN A 53 -23.11 3.36 11.59
CA ASN A 53 -22.43 2.74 10.45
C ASN A 53 -21.76 3.80 9.56
N VAL A 54 -22.46 4.89 9.23
CA VAL A 54 -21.91 6.02 8.46
C VAL A 54 -20.78 6.73 9.21
N LYS A 55 -20.84 6.81 10.54
CA LYS A 55 -19.72 7.31 11.35
C LYS A 55 -18.53 6.34 11.32
N THR A 56 -18.73 5.04 11.47
CA THR A 56 -17.65 4.04 11.37
C THR A 56 -17.01 4.01 9.99
N ASP A 57 -17.78 4.09 8.90
CA ASP A 57 -17.24 4.11 7.53
C ASP A 57 -16.32 5.33 7.33
N LYS A 58 -16.72 6.49 7.84
CA LYS A 58 -15.90 7.71 7.82
C LYS A 58 -14.64 7.64 8.71
N TYR A 59 -14.66 6.81 9.77
CA TYR A 59 -13.48 6.54 10.59
C TYR A 59 -12.55 5.48 9.96
N ILE A 60 -13.10 4.49 9.23
CA ILE A 60 -12.34 3.49 8.48
C ILE A 60 -11.59 4.14 7.30
N GLU A 61 -12.24 5.06 6.58
CA GLU A 61 -11.62 5.84 5.50
C GLU A 61 -10.49 6.77 6.00
N LYS A 62 -10.55 7.18 7.28
CA LYS A 62 -9.52 8.03 7.90
C LYS A 62 -8.34 7.22 8.49
N ASN A 63 -8.53 5.91 8.74
CA ASN A 63 -7.50 5.01 9.25
C ASN A 63 -6.72 4.24 8.16
N SER A 64 -7.21 4.20 6.91
CA SER A 64 -6.44 3.63 5.79
C SER A 64 -5.20 4.47 5.45
N ASN A 65 -5.26 5.79 5.70
CA ASN A 65 -4.11 6.67 5.49
C ASN A 65 -3.01 6.49 6.55
N LEU A 66 -3.37 6.16 7.81
CA LEU A 66 -2.38 5.88 8.86
C LEU A 66 -1.68 4.53 8.66
N ASP A 67 -2.39 3.51 8.15
CA ASP A 67 -1.79 2.21 7.81
C ASP A 67 -1.00 2.28 6.48
N SER A 68 -1.38 3.14 5.53
CA SER A 68 -0.55 3.40 4.34
C SER A 68 0.70 4.21 4.68
N ASP A 69 0.61 5.20 5.56
CA ASP A 69 1.74 6.04 5.97
C ASP A 69 2.77 5.25 6.79
N MET A 70 2.37 4.16 7.46
CA MET A 70 3.31 3.27 8.15
C MET A 70 4.02 2.27 7.21
N LYS A 71 3.54 2.11 5.97
CA LYS A 71 4.06 1.16 4.98
C LYS A 71 5.09 1.77 4.02
N PHE A 72 5.17 3.10 3.96
CA PHE A 72 6.16 3.83 3.17
C PHE A 72 6.88 4.84 4.07
N THR A 73 8.03 4.45 4.60
CA THR A 73 8.75 5.25 5.59
C THR A 73 10.23 5.33 5.25
N TYR A 74 10.91 6.31 5.84
CA TYR A 74 12.35 6.35 5.85
C TYR A 74 12.88 6.88 7.18
N THR A 75 14.05 6.40 7.58
CA THR A 75 14.75 6.80 8.80
C THR A 75 16.24 6.98 8.54
N SER A 76 16.97 7.52 9.51
CA SER A 76 18.41 7.25 9.59
C SER A 76 18.66 5.74 9.66
N LEU A 77 19.83 5.27 9.20
CA LEU A 77 20.18 3.85 9.29
C LEU A 77 20.07 3.35 10.75
N PRO A 78 19.22 2.34 11.03
CA PRO A 78 19.22 1.64 12.32
C PRO A 78 20.58 0.98 12.59
N SER A 79 20.90 0.75 13.87
CA SER A 79 22.18 0.15 14.26
C SER A 79 22.41 -1.21 13.61
N GLU A 80 21.39 -2.07 13.56
CA GLU A 80 21.53 -3.38 12.89
C GLU A 80 21.83 -3.25 11.39
N ILE A 81 21.30 -2.23 10.73
CA ILE A 81 21.56 -1.98 9.31
C ILE A 81 22.98 -1.43 9.12
N LYS A 82 23.44 -0.52 10.01
CA LYS A 82 24.83 -0.03 9.99
C LYS A 82 25.82 -1.19 10.11
N GLU A 83 25.56 -2.12 11.04
CA GLU A 83 26.40 -3.32 11.22
C GLU A 83 26.36 -4.23 10.00
N LYS A 84 25.18 -4.49 9.44
CA LYS A 84 24.98 -5.36 8.27
C LYS A 84 25.76 -4.89 7.04
N ILE A 85 25.79 -3.57 6.78
CA ILE A 85 26.42 -3.03 5.56
C ILE A 85 27.92 -2.75 5.71
N ASN A 86 28.40 -2.58 6.94
CA ASN A 86 29.78 -2.15 7.18
C ASN A 86 30.79 -3.22 6.75
N GLY A 87 31.69 -2.86 5.82
CA GLY A 87 32.65 -3.79 5.23
C GLY A 87 32.08 -4.66 4.10
N ASN A 88 30.76 -4.59 3.87
CA ASN A 88 30.04 -5.25 2.79
C ASN A 88 29.67 -4.20 1.72
N SER A 89 28.40 -3.78 1.65
CA SER A 89 27.97 -2.79 0.66
C SER A 89 28.41 -1.38 1.01
N PHE A 90 28.86 -1.11 2.25
CA PHE A 90 29.48 0.13 2.67
C PHE A 90 30.98 -0.04 2.94
N LYS A 91 31.79 0.89 2.43
CA LYS A 91 33.22 1.01 2.77
C LYS A 91 33.55 2.46 3.10
N SER A 92 34.36 2.68 4.12
CA SER A 92 34.81 4.02 4.54
C SER A 92 35.63 4.75 3.48
N THR A 93 36.22 4.03 2.52
CA THR A 93 36.87 4.60 1.34
C THR A 93 35.90 5.00 0.22
N GLY A 94 34.60 4.81 0.45
CA GLY A 94 33.53 5.17 -0.46
C GLY A 94 33.31 6.67 -0.57
N PRO A 95 32.52 7.09 -1.56
CA PRO A 95 32.32 8.51 -1.84
C PRO A 95 31.23 9.15 -0.96
N ILE A 96 30.68 8.42 0.02
CA ILE A 96 29.58 8.87 0.88
C ILE A 96 29.82 8.43 2.32
N SER A 97 29.42 9.28 3.27
CA SER A 97 29.40 8.94 4.69
C SER A 97 28.22 8.03 5.02
N MET A 98 28.37 7.15 6.01
CA MET A 98 27.27 6.31 6.49
C MET A 98 26.11 7.15 7.05
N ASP A 99 26.40 8.33 7.61
CA ASP A 99 25.38 9.25 8.13
C ASP A 99 24.66 10.07 7.04
N ASP A 100 25.09 9.95 5.79
CA ASP A 100 24.41 10.51 4.61
C ASP A 100 23.50 9.48 3.93
N LEU A 101 23.41 8.26 4.47
CA LEU A 101 22.49 7.22 4.03
C LEU A 101 21.23 7.20 4.91
N ALA A 102 20.12 6.81 4.29
CA ALA A 102 18.83 6.59 4.92
C ALA A 102 18.33 5.19 4.60
N TYR A 103 17.60 4.61 5.54
CA TYR A 103 16.93 3.33 5.39
C TYR A 103 15.48 3.60 5.00
N VAL A 104 15.04 3.01 3.89
CA VAL A 104 13.71 3.21 3.32
C VAL A 104 12.98 1.88 3.35
N GLN A 105 11.76 1.88 3.88
CA GLN A 105 10.87 0.72 3.90
C GLN A 105 9.64 1.02 3.05
N VAL A 106 9.30 0.08 2.17
CA VAL A 106 8.20 0.22 1.21
C VAL A 106 7.36 -1.05 1.17
N ILE A 107 6.15 -0.94 0.65
CA ILE A 107 5.37 -2.08 0.17
C ILE A 107 5.32 -2.08 -1.36
N TYR A 108 5.16 -3.26 -1.95
CA TYR A 108 5.04 -3.42 -3.40
C TYR A 108 4.12 -4.58 -3.76
N TRP A 109 3.62 -4.58 -5.00
CA TRP A 109 2.92 -5.73 -5.56
C TRP A 109 3.91 -6.69 -6.20
N GLY A 110 3.90 -7.94 -5.73
CA GLY A 110 4.68 -9.03 -6.31
C GLY A 110 4.14 -9.48 -7.66
N PHE A 111 4.92 -10.29 -8.38
CA PHE A 111 4.43 -10.99 -9.58
C PHE A 111 3.37 -12.06 -9.24
N ASP A 112 3.26 -12.45 -7.98
CA ASP A 112 2.18 -13.28 -7.42
C ASP A 112 0.89 -12.49 -7.12
N ASP A 113 0.86 -11.21 -7.50
CA ASP A 113 -0.24 -10.25 -7.29
C ASP A 113 -0.61 -10.08 -5.79
N LYS A 114 0.35 -10.30 -4.88
CA LYS A 114 0.23 -10.04 -3.43
C LYS A 114 1.09 -8.84 -2.97
N GLU A 115 0.74 -8.28 -1.83
CA GLU A 115 1.55 -7.25 -1.17
C GLU A 115 2.77 -7.88 -0.49
N HIS A 116 3.92 -7.27 -0.69
CA HIS A 116 5.18 -7.62 -0.03
C HIS A 116 5.81 -6.38 0.59
N LYS A 117 6.75 -6.60 1.51
CA LYS A 117 7.57 -5.53 2.12
C LYS A 117 8.96 -5.56 1.50
N GLY A 118 9.52 -4.37 1.30
CA GLY A 118 10.82 -4.14 0.70
C GLY A 118 11.64 -3.16 1.50
N GLU A 119 12.96 -3.26 1.36
CA GLU A 119 13.92 -2.37 2.01
C GLU A 119 14.98 -1.86 1.04
N LEU A 120 15.30 -0.58 1.16
CA LEU A 120 16.31 0.10 0.35
C LEU A 120 17.20 0.95 1.25
N ILE A 121 18.46 1.11 0.85
CA ILE A 121 19.33 2.15 1.39
C ILE A 121 19.59 3.15 0.28
N VAL A 122 19.39 4.43 0.57
CA VAL A 122 19.55 5.54 -0.38
C VAL A 122 20.25 6.71 0.29
N ASN A 123 20.65 7.72 -0.48
CA ASN A 123 21.10 8.98 0.05
C ASN A 123 19.94 9.67 0.79
N LYS A 124 20.20 10.18 2.00
CA LYS A 124 19.15 10.82 2.82
C LYS A 124 18.48 12.01 2.13
N LYS A 125 19.17 12.71 1.22
CA LYS A 125 18.63 13.83 0.45
C LYS A 125 17.48 13.42 -0.48
N ILE A 126 17.41 12.15 -0.87
CA ILE A 126 16.38 11.63 -1.78
C ILE A 126 15.41 10.65 -1.11
N ALA A 127 15.55 10.40 0.19
CA ALA A 127 14.81 9.33 0.87
C ALA A 127 13.28 9.52 0.82
N SER A 128 12.81 10.75 1.10
CA SER A 128 11.38 11.09 0.98
C SER A 128 10.88 10.93 -0.45
N GLU A 129 11.68 11.35 -1.43
CA GLU A 129 11.31 11.26 -2.84
C GLU A 129 11.22 9.79 -3.32
N VAL A 130 12.13 8.94 -2.85
CA VAL A 130 12.09 7.49 -3.13
C VAL A 130 10.86 6.85 -2.51
N VAL A 131 10.47 7.24 -1.29
CA VAL A 131 9.20 6.82 -0.70
C VAL A 131 8.02 7.16 -1.61
N ASP A 132 7.95 8.39 -2.12
CA ASP A 132 6.87 8.81 -3.04
C ASP A 132 6.90 8.04 -4.36
N ILE A 133 8.09 7.73 -4.90
CA ILE A 133 8.22 6.90 -6.11
C ILE A 133 7.61 5.53 -5.88
N PHE A 134 7.96 4.84 -4.79
CA PHE A 134 7.43 3.49 -4.53
C PHE A 134 5.94 3.51 -4.18
N LYS A 135 5.44 4.60 -3.60
CA LYS A 135 4.00 4.81 -3.43
C LYS A 135 3.27 4.88 -4.77
N ASP A 136 3.78 5.68 -5.73
CA ASP A 136 3.21 5.75 -7.08
C ASP A 136 3.24 4.39 -7.79
N LEU A 137 4.35 3.64 -7.67
CA LEU A 137 4.47 2.29 -8.24
C LEU A 137 3.43 1.34 -7.65
N TYR A 138 3.24 1.40 -6.33
CA TYR A 138 2.28 0.59 -5.62
C TYR A 138 0.84 0.90 -6.02
N GLU A 139 0.46 2.18 -6.08
CA GLU A 139 -0.86 2.64 -6.52
C GLU A 139 -1.14 2.24 -7.97
N ALA A 140 -0.12 2.30 -8.83
CA ALA A 140 -0.19 1.84 -10.22
C ALA A 140 -0.16 0.30 -10.38
N ARG A 141 -0.01 -0.45 -9.27
CA ARG A 141 0.15 -1.91 -9.25
C ARG A 141 1.26 -2.41 -10.18
N PHE A 142 2.36 -1.66 -10.28
CA PHE A 142 3.55 -2.08 -11.02
C PHE A 142 4.20 -3.25 -10.30
N GLN A 143 4.34 -4.41 -10.98
CA GLN A 143 4.89 -5.61 -10.37
C GLN A 143 6.40 -5.48 -10.16
N ILE A 144 6.84 -5.78 -8.94
CA ILE A 144 8.25 -5.88 -8.56
C ILE A 144 8.48 -7.28 -7.99
N GLU A 145 9.53 -7.96 -8.44
CA GLU A 145 9.79 -9.34 -8.00
C GLU A 145 10.19 -9.41 -6.53
N LYS A 146 11.19 -8.61 -6.16
CA LYS A 146 11.62 -8.44 -4.78
C LYS A 146 12.41 -7.15 -4.61
N ILE A 147 12.45 -6.67 -3.36
CA ILE A 147 13.26 -5.53 -2.96
C ILE A 147 14.02 -5.91 -1.69
N LYS A 148 15.33 -6.12 -1.81
CA LYS A 148 16.22 -6.49 -0.71
C LYS A 148 17.51 -5.69 -0.77
N LEU A 149 18.14 -5.51 0.38
CA LEU A 149 19.49 -4.96 0.43
C LEU A 149 20.47 -5.90 -0.30
N ILE A 150 21.40 -5.31 -1.05
CA ILE A 150 22.39 -6.11 -1.78
C ILE A 150 23.34 -6.89 -0.85
N ASP A 151 23.38 -6.51 0.43
CA ASP A 151 24.13 -7.19 1.48
C ASP A 151 23.70 -8.64 1.68
N ASP A 152 22.44 -8.98 1.38
CA ASP A 152 21.94 -10.38 1.36
C ASP A 152 22.62 -11.22 0.27
N TYR A 153 23.28 -10.57 -0.68
CA TYR A 153 24.03 -11.16 -1.78
C TYR A 153 25.54 -10.91 -1.64
N ASN A 154 26.04 -10.58 -0.44
CA ASN A 154 27.44 -10.24 -0.19
C ASN A 154 27.96 -9.09 -1.09
N SER A 155 27.10 -8.13 -1.44
CA SER A 155 27.40 -7.04 -2.38
C SER A 155 27.77 -7.49 -3.80
N ASP A 156 27.40 -8.72 -4.19
CA ASP A 156 27.59 -9.21 -5.55
C ASP A 156 26.40 -8.82 -6.45
N ASP A 157 26.66 -7.87 -7.34
CA ASP A 157 25.70 -7.36 -8.32
C ASP A 157 25.17 -8.46 -9.26
N ASN A 158 25.98 -9.44 -9.65
CA ASN A 158 25.52 -10.52 -10.52
C ASN A 158 24.58 -11.46 -9.79
N LEU A 159 24.86 -11.79 -8.52
CA LEU A 159 23.95 -12.61 -7.71
C LEU A 159 22.61 -11.89 -7.51
N SER A 160 22.65 -10.60 -7.18
CA SER A 160 21.46 -9.75 -7.03
C SER A 160 20.63 -9.68 -8.32
N MET A 161 21.28 -9.39 -9.46
CA MET A 161 20.60 -9.33 -10.77
C MET A 161 20.01 -10.68 -11.20
N ASN A 162 20.75 -11.78 -11.03
CA ASN A 162 20.27 -13.11 -11.40
C ASN A 162 19.07 -13.55 -10.55
N ASP A 163 18.98 -13.08 -9.31
CA ASP A 163 17.82 -13.29 -8.44
C ASP A 163 16.71 -12.23 -8.61
N ASN A 164 16.84 -11.38 -9.63
CA ASN A 164 15.89 -10.32 -10.01
C ASN A 164 15.59 -9.31 -8.89
N ASN A 165 16.61 -8.98 -8.09
CA ASN A 165 16.45 -8.09 -6.96
C ASN A 165 16.47 -6.61 -7.38
N THR A 166 15.48 -5.85 -6.90
CA THR A 166 15.47 -4.38 -6.97
C THR A 166 16.24 -3.81 -5.78
N TYR A 167 17.27 -3.00 -6.03
CA TYR A 167 18.10 -2.42 -4.97
C TYR A 167 18.67 -1.04 -5.35
N ALA A 168 19.20 -0.31 -4.37
CA ALA A 168 19.69 1.05 -4.56
C ALA A 168 21.15 1.27 -4.18
N TYR A 169 21.53 1.18 -2.90
CA TYR A 169 22.92 1.42 -2.49
C TYR A 169 23.81 0.19 -2.65
N CYS A 170 25.01 0.41 -3.19
CA CYS A 170 26.12 -0.54 -3.15
C CYS A 170 27.43 0.19 -3.46
N TYR A 171 28.42 0.11 -2.56
CA TYR A 171 29.79 0.50 -2.88
C TYR A 171 30.33 -0.36 -4.01
N ARG A 172 30.49 0.23 -5.19
CA ARG A 172 31.16 -0.38 -6.34
C ARG A 172 31.68 0.65 -7.34
N TYR A 173 32.62 0.23 -8.15
CA TYR A 173 33.00 1.00 -9.35
C TYR A 173 31.99 0.76 -10.48
N ILE A 174 31.93 1.68 -11.43
CA ILE A 174 31.21 1.47 -12.69
C ILE A 174 31.82 0.24 -13.39
N THR A 175 30.97 -0.60 -13.98
CA THR A 175 31.40 -1.78 -14.73
C THR A 175 32.44 -1.42 -15.80
N GLY A 176 33.64 -1.98 -15.68
CA GLY A 176 34.77 -1.72 -16.57
C GLY A 176 35.60 -0.48 -16.23
N SER A 177 35.37 0.16 -15.07
CA SER A 177 36.20 1.22 -14.51
C SER A 177 36.75 0.80 -13.14
N LYS A 178 37.94 1.29 -12.79
CA LYS A 178 38.53 1.15 -11.44
C LYS A 178 38.60 2.45 -10.65
N ASN A 179 38.27 3.58 -11.28
CA ASN A 179 38.53 4.92 -10.72
C ASN A 179 37.26 5.79 -10.68
N LYS A 180 36.11 5.26 -11.08
CA LYS A 180 34.83 5.98 -11.08
C LYS A 180 33.79 5.15 -10.35
N PHE A 181 33.29 5.70 -9.24
CA PHE A 181 32.22 5.08 -8.49
C PHE A 181 30.92 5.05 -9.28
N SER A 182 30.17 3.96 -9.15
CA SER A 182 28.80 3.88 -9.63
C SER A 182 27.91 4.85 -8.86
N LYS A 183 26.79 5.29 -9.47
CA LYS A 183 25.77 6.07 -8.76
C LYS A 183 25.13 5.31 -7.59
N HIS A 184 25.14 3.98 -7.63
CA HIS A 184 24.77 3.13 -6.49
C HIS A 184 25.67 3.40 -5.27
N SER A 185 26.95 3.73 -5.46
CA SER A 185 27.89 4.04 -4.36
C SER A 185 27.60 5.36 -3.65
N TYR A 186 26.75 6.20 -4.24
CA TYR A 186 26.29 7.46 -3.65
C TYR A 186 24.87 7.34 -3.08
N GLY A 187 24.21 6.18 -3.24
CA GLY A 187 22.82 5.98 -2.84
C GLY A 187 21.82 6.77 -3.69
N ILE A 188 22.15 7.12 -4.93
CA ILE A 188 21.31 7.94 -5.84
C ILE A 188 20.96 7.21 -7.13
N ALA A 189 21.03 5.88 -7.13
CA ALA A 189 20.56 5.03 -8.20
C ALA A 189 19.68 3.91 -7.66
N ILE A 190 18.76 3.41 -8.49
CA ILE A 190 17.90 2.28 -8.21
C ILE A 190 17.81 1.41 -9.47
N ASP A 191 18.04 0.11 -9.32
CA ASP A 191 17.80 -0.88 -10.37
C ASP A 191 16.44 -1.56 -10.12
N ILE A 192 15.54 -1.56 -11.12
CA ILE A 192 14.19 -2.13 -11.03
C ILE A 192 14.08 -3.41 -11.88
N ASN A 193 13.75 -4.54 -11.24
CA ASN A 193 13.51 -5.84 -11.88
C ASN A 193 14.55 -6.19 -12.99
N PRO A 194 15.82 -6.45 -12.64
CA PRO A 194 16.90 -6.72 -13.59
C PRO A 194 16.55 -7.70 -14.72
N VAL A 195 15.77 -8.75 -14.45
CA VAL A 195 15.35 -9.73 -15.47
C VAL A 195 14.41 -9.11 -16.49
N GLN A 196 13.37 -8.38 -16.06
CA GLN A 196 12.44 -7.71 -16.98
C GLN A 196 13.08 -6.51 -17.69
N ASN A 197 14.11 -5.92 -17.07
CA ASN A 197 14.75 -4.68 -17.50
C ASN A 197 16.26 -4.85 -17.64
N PRO A 198 16.73 -5.68 -18.58
CA PRO A 198 18.12 -6.07 -18.61
C PRO A 198 19.06 -4.94 -19.00
N TYR A 199 20.30 -5.06 -18.53
CA TYR A 199 21.46 -4.38 -19.09
C TYR A 199 21.85 -5.02 -20.43
N ILE A 200 22.07 -4.19 -21.45
CA ILE A 200 22.46 -4.60 -22.80
C ILE A 200 23.62 -3.73 -23.31
N LYS A 201 24.75 -4.37 -23.59
CA LYS A 201 25.92 -3.73 -24.21
C LYS A 201 26.61 -4.67 -25.18
N LYS A 202 26.76 -4.23 -26.44
CA LYS A 202 27.44 -4.98 -27.51
C LYS A 202 26.98 -6.46 -27.60
N GLY A 203 25.66 -6.69 -27.56
CA GLY A 203 25.06 -8.03 -27.63
C GLY A 203 25.08 -8.84 -26.32
N LYS A 204 25.83 -8.42 -25.30
CA LYS A 204 25.75 -9.01 -23.96
C LYS A 204 24.48 -8.53 -23.26
N VAL A 205 23.71 -9.46 -22.72
CA VAL A 205 22.49 -9.21 -21.92
C VAL A 205 22.76 -9.71 -20.50
N LEU A 206 22.47 -8.89 -19.49
CA LEU A 206 22.59 -9.23 -18.08
C LEU A 206 21.30 -8.81 -17.34
N PRO A 207 20.74 -9.68 -16.47
CA PRO A 207 21.08 -11.10 -16.32
C PRO A 207 20.69 -11.91 -17.58
N GLU A 208 21.23 -13.13 -17.70
CA GLU A 208 21.00 -14.01 -18.87
C GLU A 208 19.51 -14.29 -19.11
N ALA A 209 18.75 -14.48 -18.02
CA ALA A 209 17.29 -14.65 -18.07
C ALA A 209 16.56 -13.46 -18.71
N GLY A 210 17.18 -12.28 -18.75
CA GLY A 210 16.63 -11.08 -19.36
C GLY A 210 16.58 -11.10 -20.88
N LYS A 211 17.20 -12.08 -21.56
CA LYS A 211 17.19 -12.20 -23.03
C LYS A 211 15.78 -12.21 -23.63
N ILE A 212 14.80 -12.77 -22.93
CA ILE A 212 13.41 -12.82 -23.40
C ILE A 212 12.69 -11.45 -23.34
N TYR A 213 13.29 -10.43 -22.72
CA TYR A 213 12.76 -9.07 -22.56
C TYR A 213 13.49 -8.02 -23.42
N VAL A 214 14.40 -8.46 -24.30
CA VAL A 214 15.14 -7.58 -25.21
C VAL A 214 14.20 -6.92 -26.24
N ASP A 215 13.23 -7.66 -26.76
CA ASP A 215 12.19 -7.10 -27.62
C ASP A 215 11.20 -6.29 -26.76
N ARG A 216 11.43 -4.97 -26.69
CA ARG A 216 10.58 -4.04 -25.94
C ARG A 216 9.18 -3.85 -26.53
N LYS A 217 8.86 -4.46 -27.69
CA LYS A 217 7.50 -4.49 -28.23
C LYS A 217 6.65 -5.63 -27.64
N ASN A 218 7.30 -6.67 -27.11
CA ASN A 218 6.61 -7.76 -26.40
C ASN A 218 6.44 -7.38 -24.93
N ILE A 219 5.43 -6.53 -24.67
CA ILE A 219 5.19 -5.94 -23.35
C ILE A 219 4.72 -7.01 -22.35
N LYS A 220 5.37 -7.06 -21.20
CA LYS A 220 5.08 -7.96 -20.08
C LYS A 220 5.07 -7.19 -18.76
N LYS A 221 4.42 -7.75 -17.73
CA LYS A 221 4.40 -7.19 -16.37
C LYS A 221 5.83 -6.90 -15.87
N GLY A 222 6.00 -5.80 -15.14
CA GLY A 222 7.28 -5.38 -14.53
C GLY A 222 8.35 -4.86 -15.48
N MET A 223 8.08 -4.75 -16.79
CA MET A 223 8.93 -4.03 -17.74
C MET A 223 8.74 -2.52 -17.59
N VAL A 224 9.85 -1.77 -17.58
CA VAL A 224 9.87 -0.31 -17.66
C VAL A 224 9.88 0.14 -19.12
N LEU A 225 8.86 0.86 -19.53
CA LEU A 225 8.67 1.38 -20.87
C LEU A 225 8.51 2.90 -20.81
N LYS A 226 9.00 3.59 -21.84
CA LYS A 226 8.87 5.03 -21.90
C LYS A 226 7.39 5.44 -21.80
N GLY A 227 7.08 6.27 -20.79
CA GLY A 227 5.74 6.80 -20.53
C GLY A 227 4.82 5.91 -19.69
N ASP A 228 5.27 4.73 -19.24
CA ASP A 228 4.54 3.92 -18.28
C ASP A 228 4.60 4.53 -16.86
N SER A 229 3.93 3.88 -15.90
CA SER A 229 3.87 4.34 -14.52
C SER A 229 5.24 4.40 -13.84
N CYS A 230 6.09 3.40 -14.07
CA CYS A 230 7.43 3.36 -13.45
C CYS A 230 8.33 4.44 -14.03
N TYR A 231 8.40 4.55 -15.36
CA TYR A 231 9.11 5.64 -16.03
C TYR A 231 8.66 7.00 -15.50
N LYS A 232 7.36 7.27 -15.43
CA LYS A 232 6.84 8.57 -14.95
C LYS A 232 7.18 8.84 -13.48
N ALA A 233 7.01 7.84 -12.60
CA ALA A 233 7.30 7.98 -11.18
C ALA A 233 8.72 8.52 -10.95
N PHE A 234 9.70 8.00 -11.68
CA PHE A 234 11.08 8.50 -11.63
C PHE A 234 11.28 9.80 -12.42
N LYS A 235 10.85 9.85 -13.69
CA LYS A 235 11.18 10.93 -14.63
C LYS A 235 10.54 12.26 -14.28
N ASP A 236 9.31 12.25 -13.75
CA ASP A 236 8.60 13.46 -13.33
C ASP A 236 9.28 14.12 -12.12
N ARG A 237 10.12 13.35 -11.41
CA ARG A 237 10.98 13.80 -10.30
C ARG A 237 12.42 14.09 -10.73
N GLY A 238 12.68 14.21 -12.05
CA GLY A 238 13.98 14.61 -12.58
C GLY A 238 15.04 13.51 -12.60
N TRP A 239 14.67 12.24 -12.43
CA TRP A 239 15.61 11.13 -12.61
C TRP A 239 15.96 10.96 -14.10
N THR A 240 17.13 10.39 -14.35
CA THR A 240 17.50 9.87 -15.67
C THR A 240 17.30 8.36 -15.69
N TRP A 241 17.06 7.81 -16.89
CA TRP A 241 16.81 6.38 -17.06
C TRP A 241 17.81 5.79 -18.07
N GLY A 242 18.46 4.69 -17.69
CA GLY A 242 19.46 3.99 -18.49
C GLY A 242 18.90 3.39 -19.79
N GLY A 243 17.59 3.19 -19.86
CA GLY A 243 16.90 2.84 -21.11
C GLY A 243 17.00 3.92 -22.20
N GLU A 244 17.30 5.18 -21.84
CA GLU A 244 17.46 6.29 -22.78
C GLU A 244 18.91 6.49 -23.23
N TRP A 245 19.89 5.80 -22.63
CA TRP A 245 21.30 5.94 -23.00
C TRP A 245 21.60 5.45 -24.42
N LYS A 246 22.62 6.05 -25.07
CA LYS A 246 22.93 5.80 -26.49
C LYS A 246 23.92 4.66 -26.73
N THR A 247 24.93 4.54 -25.88
CA THR A 247 26.06 3.60 -26.08
C THR A 247 25.82 2.21 -25.52
N LEU A 248 24.88 2.10 -24.58
CA LEU A 248 24.36 0.87 -24.00
C LEU A 248 22.92 1.13 -23.55
N LYS A 249 22.18 0.07 -23.28
CA LYS A 249 20.86 0.16 -22.62
C LYS A 249 20.97 -0.45 -21.26
N ASP A 250 20.54 0.28 -20.24
CA ASP A 250 20.46 -0.23 -18.88
C ASP A 250 19.03 -0.03 -18.40
N TYR A 251 18.13 -0.93 -18.78
CA TYR A 251 16.70 -0.70 -18.60
C TYR A 251 16.28 -0.72 -17.13
N GLN A 252 17.03 -1.40 -16.27
CA GLN A 252 16.81 -1.45 -14.83
C GLN A 252 17.17 -0.13 -14.15
N HIS A 253 18.16 0.58 -14.68
CA HIS A 253 18.87 1.62 -13.97
C HIS A 253 18.21 2.99 -14.07
N PHE A 254 17.86 3.55 -12.91
CA PHE A 254 17.51 4.95 -12.75
C PHE A 254 18.57 5.64 -11.89
N GLU A 255 18.98 6.85 -12.25
CA GLU A 255 19.88 7.65 -11.43
C GLU A 255 19.47 9.13 -11.36
N LYS A 256 19.75 9.74 -10.21
CA LYS A 256 19.56 11.16 -9.97
C LYS A 256 20.90 11.87 -9.80
N ILE A 257 20.96 13.12 -10.26
CA ILE A 257 22.03 14.05 -9.90
C ILE A 257 21.48 14.91 -8.77
N ILE A 258 22.23 14.98 -7.68
CA ILE A 258 21.92 15.81 -6.52
C ILE A 258 23.06 16.81 -6.35
N ASP A 259 22.70 18.04 -5.97
CA ASP A 259 23.64 19.13 -5.68
C ASP A 259 24.32 18.93 -4.31
#